data_AF-A0A2N2CEQ4-F1
#
_entry.id   AF-A0A2N2CEQ4-F1
#
_cell.length_a   1.000
_cell.length_b   1.000
_cell.length_c   1.000
_cell.angle_alpha   90.00
_cell.angle_beta   90.00
_cell.angle_gamma   90.00
#
_symmetry.space_group_name_H-M   'P 1'
#
loop_
_entity.id
_entity.type
_entity.pdbx_description
1 polymer ?
#
loop_
_entity_poly.entity_id
_entity_poly.type
_entity_poly.pdbx_seq_one_letter_code
_entity_poly.pdbx_strand_id
1 'polypeptide(L)'
;MFLKRKKSVISLLVIMMMLLAACGGASTPTTTAPTTVSDVPDDEMGEVVPSITILSSLPEANMVNYEMAQEVAEELQKLGVDAVAQPIDFAVLLDILYGEDSDYDAYTIGWSGRIERLDPDMFIHSINHSDNAIPGGNNTNRYRNPEFDALADAQRQEMDINLRQNIVYEAQRILAEDVPHVTLYSRANMQTYNKNLFTDVINIPGEGLFNEWTPFTVRPLTDKTILTVASNVNIDDINPLSSKSVYGWRNLRLIYDKLVRLSPEIEPVPWAAESWDIVADNVIDVTIRQGMTFHDGVAVTAEDVKFSYELFINEN
;
A
#
# COMPACT_ATOMS: atom_id res chain seq x y z
N MET A 1 -2.66 -42.27 28.02
CA MET A 1 -2.75 -43.13 26.83
C MET A 1 -1.73 -42.61 25.81
N PHE A 2 -0.66 -43.37 25.60
CA PHE A 2 0.54 -42.97 24.85
C PHE A 2 0.52 -43.51 23.41
N LEU A 3 1.43 -42.94 22.59
CA LEU A 3 1.86 -43.28 21.21
C LEU A 3 1.01 -42.67 20.08
N LYS A 4 1.57 -42.10 19.00
CA LYS A 4 2.93 -42.26 18.43
C LYS A 4 3.26 -41.09 17.47
N ARG A 5 4.42 -40.45 17.66
CA ARG A 5 5.09 -39.58 16.67
C ARG A 5 5.47 -40.40 15.42
N LYS A 6 5.20 -39.87 14.22
CA LYS A 6 5.93 -40.22 12.99
C LYS A 6 6.79 -39.02 12.58
N LYS A 7 8.10 -39.28 12.45
CA LYS A 7 9.07 -38.44 11.74
C LYS A 7 8.89 -38.67 10.23
N SER A 8 8.91 -37.62 9.42
CA SER A 8 9.64 -37.60 8.14
C SER A 8 9.63 -36.18 7.61
N VAL A 9 10.78 -35.48 7.67
CA VAL A 9 11.77 -35.30 6.60
C VAL A 9 11.60 -33.91 5.99
N ILE A 10 12.53 -33.05 6.42
CA ILE A 10 12.90 -31.74 5.91
C ILE A 10 13.10 -31.83 4.39
N SER A 11 12.42 -30.96 3.64
CA SER A 11 12.82 -30.63 2.27
C SER A 11 13.17 -29.15 2.26
N LEU A 12 14.43 -28.87 2.55
CA LEU A 12 15.05 -27.57 2.38
C LEU A 12 15.35 -27.45 0.88
N LEU A 13 14.54 -26.67 0.16
CA LEU A 13 14.75 -26.42 -1.27
C LEU A 13 15.82 -25.31 -1.38
N VAL A 14 17.07 -25.73 -1.51
CA VAL A 14 18.17 -24.84 -1.89
C VAL A 14 18.09 -24.67 -3.40
N ILE A 15 17.65 -23.51 -3.86
CA ILE A 15 17.68 -23.13 -5.28
C ILE A 15 19.15 -22.86 -5.62
N MET A 16 19.76 -23.85 -6.26
CA MET A 16 21.11 -23.81 -6.79
C MET A 16 21.09 -22.98 -8.07
N MET A 17 21.72 -21.81 -8.00
CA MET A 17 21.99 -20.90 -9.12
C MET A 17 22.78 -21.65 -10.21
N MET A 18 22.13 -21.99 -11.32
CA MET A 18 22.79 -22.59 -12.48
C MET A 18 23.45 -21.49 -13.30
N LEU A 19 24.76 -21.31 -13.11
CA LEU A 19 25.61 -20.71 -14.14
C LEU A 19 25.85 -21.74 -15.25
N LEU A 20 25.34 -21.43 -16.44
CA LEU A 20 25.67 -22.12 -17.68
C LEU A 20 27.12 -21.78 -18.08
N ALA A 21 28.03 -22.75 -17.97
CA ALA A 21 29.31 -22.72 -18.65
C ALA A 21 29.35 -23.83 -19.71
N ALA A 22 29.49 -23.39 -20.96
CA ALA A 22 29.68 -24.24 -22.13
C ALA A 22 31.04 -24.96 -22.12
N CYS A 23 31.11 -26.04 -22.90
CA CYS A 23 32.12 -27.10 -22.95
C CYS A 23 33.61 -26.69 -23.05
N GLY A 24 34.49 -27.53 -22.47
CA GLY A 24 35.85 -27.71 -23.00
C GLY A 24 36.86 -28.39 -22.05
N GLY A 25 37.19 -29.66 -22.32
CA GLY A 25 38.54 -30.24 -22.14
C GLY A 25 39.07 -30.53 -20.72
N ALA A 26 39.47 -31.78 -20.50
CA ALA A 26 39.97 -32.31 -19.22
C ALA A 26 41.35 -31.77 -18.78
N SER A 27 41.50 -31.45 -17.48
CA SER A 27 42.74 -31.65 -16.72
C SER A 27 42.49 -31.70 -15.20
N THR A 28 43.27 -32.54 -14.51
CA THR A 28 43.31 -32.95 -13.08
C THR A 28 43.11 -31.84 -12.03
N PRO A 29 42.60 -32.17 -10.82
CA PRO A 29 42.22 -31.18 -9.82
C PRO A 29 43.44 -30.69 -9.05
N THR A 30 43.67 -29.39 -9.06
CA THR A 30 44.61 -28.73 -8.14
C THR A 30 43.78 -27.97 -7.11
N THR A 31 44.02 -28.26 -5.84
CA THR A 31 43.40 -27.60 -4.69
C THR A 31 43.78 -26.12 -4.68
N THR A 32 42.85 -25.23 -5.02
CA THR A 32 42.99 -23.79 -4.80
C THR A 32 41.98 -23.32 -3.75
N ALA A 33 42.48 -22.52 -2.82
CA ALA A 33 41.74 -21.84 -1.77
C ALA A 33 40.63 -20.93 -2.36
N PRO A 34 39.61 -20.52 -1.58
CA PRO A 34 38.54 -19.70 -2.11
C PRO A 34 39.13 -18.37 -2.58
N THR A 35 38.90 -18.05 -3.86
CA THR A 35 39.28 -16.80 -4.49
C THR A 35 38.64 -15.65 -3.71
N THR A 36 39.48 -14.82 -3.11
CA THR A 36 39.09 -13.47 -2.74
C THR A 36 38.77 -12.70 -4.03
N VAL A 37 37.86 -11.73 -3.95
CA VAL A 37 37.36 -10.88 -5.06
C VAL A 37 38.48 -10.14 -5.84
N SER A 38 39.76 -10.29 -5.47
CA SER A 38 40.93 -9.61 -6.03
C SER A 38 41.43 -10.12 -7.39
N ASP A 39 40.86 -11.20 -7.94
CA ASP A 39 41.45 -11.88 -9.10
C ASP A 39 40.68 -11.64 -10.42
N VAL A 40 39.64 -10.80 -10.42
CA VAL A 40 39.00 -10.31 -11.65
C VAL A 40 39.81 -9.12 -12.16
N PRO A 41 40.34 -9.17 -13.40
CA PRO A 41 41.04 -8.04 -14.00
C PRO A 41 40.15 -6.78 -13.99
N ASP A 42 40.70 -5.62 -13.62
CA ASP A 42 39.97 -4.35 -13.54
C ASP A 42 39.28 -3.96 -14.87
N ASP A 43 39.75 -4.48 -16.01
CA ASP A 43 39.17 -4.28 -17.34
C ASP A 43 37.95 -5.16 -17.65
N GLU A 44 37.66 -6.17 -16.82
CA GLU A 44 36.44 -6.98 -16.85
C GLU A 44 35.41 -6.53 -15.80
N MET A 45 35.79 -5.66 -14.87
CA MET A 45 34.87 -5.09 -13.88
C MET A 45 34.06 -3.95 -14.50
N GLY A 46 32.73 -4.02 -14.36
CA GLY A 46 31.83 -2.93 -14.75
C GLY A 46 32.04 -1.66 -13.92
N GLU A 47 31.28 -0.61 -14.23
CA GLU A 47 31.31 0.62 -13.43
C GLU A 47 30.96 0.33 -11.96
N VAL A 48 31.62 1.06 -11.05
CA VAL A 48 31.33 0.97 -9.61
C VAL A 48 29.88 1.36 -9.39
N VAL A 49 29.12 0.49 -8.70
CA VAL A 49 27.74 0.77 -8.31
C VAL A 49 27.72 2.07 -7.49
N PRO A 50 26.96 3.10 -7.89
CA PRO A 50 26.82 4.33 -7.10
C PRO A 50 26.31 4.04 -5.69
N SER A 51 26.61 4.93 -4.75
CA SER A 51 26.08 4.87 -3.40
C SER A 51 24.54 4.90 -3.43
N ILE A 52 23.91 3.94 -2.77
CA ILE A 52 22.44 3.82 -2.70
C ILE A 52 21.93 4.61 -1.49
N THR A 53 21.08 5.60 -1.74
CA THR A 53 20.39 6.32 -0.67
C THR A 53 19.03 5.69 -0.38
N ILE A 54 18.83 5.19 0.84
CA ILE A 54 17.55 4.66 1.32
C ILE A 54 16.82 5.75 2.10
N LEU A 55 15.83 6.38 1.46
CA LEU A 55 15.01 7.40 2.10
C LEU A 55 14.04 6.77 3.10
N SER A 56 13.90 7.37 4.28
CA SER A 56 12.93 6.92 5.29
C SER A 56 12.27 8.11 5.98
N SER A 57 11.16 7.87 6.66
CA SER A 57 10.58 8.87 7.55
C SER A 57 11.41 9.04 8.82
N LEU A 58 11.42 10.26 9.38
CA LEU A 58 11.96 10.54 10.72
C LEU A 58 11.41 9.57 11.80
N PRO A 59 12.22 9.25 12.83
CA PRO A 59 11.84 8.28 13.87
C PRO A 59 10.60 8.69 14.67
N GLU A 60 10.35 9.99 14.84
CA GLU A 60 9.15 10.52 15.51
C GLU A 60 7.88 10.25 14.70
N ALA A 61 7.99 10.18 13.37
CA ALA A 61 6.86 9.88 12.49
C ALA A 61 6.62 8.36 12.39
N ASN A 62 7.67 7.58 12.18
CA ASN A 62 7.58 6.12 12.13
C ASN A 62 8.93 5.45 12.44
N MET A 63 9.14 5.13 13.73
CA MET A 63 10.33 4.45 14.23
C MET A 63 10.64 3.16 13.48
N VAL A 64 9.64 2.35 13.12
CA VAL A 64 9.87 1.06 12.48
C VAL A 64 10.46 1.25 11.07
N ASN A 65 9.95 2.20 10.29
CA ASN A 65 10.51 2.49 8.96
C ASN A 65 11.94 3.06 9.05
N TYR A 66 12.19 3.88 10.07
CA TYR A 66 13.51 4.43 10.36
C TYR A 66 14.51 3.31 10.68
N GLU A 67 14.20 2.46 11.68
CA GLU A 67 15.06 1.35 12.10
C GLU A 67 15.31 0.38 10.94
N MET A 68 14.27 0.02 10.18
CA MET A 68 14.41 -0.86 9.02
C MET A 68 15.32 -0.29 7.94
N ALA A 69 15.26 1.02 7.66
CA ALA A 69 16.15 1.63 6.68
C ALA A 69 17.62 1.52 7.12
N GLN A 70 17.90 1.76 8.41
CA GLN A 70 19.25 1.61 8.97
C GLN A 70 19.72 0.15 8.88
N GLU A 71 18.89 -0.81 9.29
CA GLU A 71 19.23 -2.24 9.22
C GLU A 71 19.50 -2.70 7.79
N VAL A 72 18.67 -2.30 6.83
CA VAL A 72 18.87 -2.64 5.41
C VAL A 72 20.19 -2.04 4.88
N ALA A 73 20.49 -0.78 5.20
CA ALA A 73 21.76 -0.17 4.83
C ALA A 73 22.96 -0.93 5.41
N GLU A 74 22.91 -1.30 6.70
CA GLU A 74 23.97 -2.08 7.35
C GLU A 74 24.18 -3.46 6.72
N GLU A 75 23.09 -4.17 6.39
CA GLU A 75 23.18 -5.48 5.73
C GLU A 75 23.72 -5.37 4.29
N LEU A 76 23.32 -4.34 3.55
CA LEU A 76 23.88 -4.06 2.22
C LEU A 76 25.38 -3.75 2.29
N GLN A 77 25.82 -2.97 3.28
CA GLN A 77 27.24 -2.69 3.52
C GLN A 77 28.04 -3.96 3.83
N LYS A 78 27.48 -4.91 4.60
CA LYS A 78 28.13 -6.21 4.86
C LYS A 78 28.31 -7.05 3.58
N LEU A 79 27.47 -6.83 2.58
CA LEU A 79 27.56 -7.45 1.25
C LEU A 79 28.47 -6.68 0.29
N GLY A 80 29.05 -5.56 0.73
CA GLY A 80 29.94 -4.72 -0.09
C GLY A 80 29.22 -3.69 -0.96
N VAL A 81 27.92 -3.48 -0.74
CA VAL A 81 27.15 -2.41 -1.40
C VAL A 81 27.27 -1.13 -0.58
N ASP A 82 27.68 -0.03 -1.21
CA ASP A 82 27.68 1.28 -0.56
C ASP A 82 26.22 1.77 -0.45
N ALA A 83 25.67 1.75 0.76
CA ALA A 83 24.29 2.15 1.03
C ALA A 83 24.21 2.99 2.30
N VAL A 84 23.38 4.04 2.28
CA VAL A 84 23.15 4.93 3.42
C VAL A 84 21.66 5.16 3.63
N ALA A 85 21.22 5.08 4.89
CA ALA A 85 19.85 5.42 5.25
C ALA A 85 19.73 6.92 5.59
N GLN A 86 18.86 7.62 4.88
CA GLN A 86 18.65 9.06 5.04
C GLN A 86 17.21 9.34 5.50
N PRO A 87 17.00 9.65 6.79
CA PRO A 87 15.68 10.02 7.28
C PRO A 87 15.32 11.46 6.89
N ILE A 88 14.10 11.65 6.40
CA ILE A 88 13.54 12.95 6.01
C ILE A 88 12.10 13.09 6.53
N ASP A 89 11.58 14.32 6.49
CA ASP A 89 10.19 14.58 6.84
C ASP A 89 9.24 13.82 5.90
N PHE A 90 8.12 13.32 6.44
CA PHE A 90 7.21 12.48 5.67
C PHE A 90 6.54 13.22 4.51
N ALA A 91 6.21 14.51 4.66
CA ALA A 91 5.62 15.28 3.57
C ALA A 91 6.64 15.48 2.44
N VAL A 92 7.90 15.76 2.79
CA VAL A 92 9.01 15.87 1.83
C VAL A 92 9.25 14.55 1.11
N LEU A 93 9.20 13.42 1.82
CA LEU A 93 9.29 12.09 1.20
C LEU A 93 8.17 11.89 0.17
N LEU A 94 6.91 12.23 0.51
CA LEU A 94 5.81 12.11 -0.45
C LEU A 94 6.03 13.02 -1.67
N ASP A 95 6.51 14.24 -1.49
CA ASP A 95 6.77 15.14 -2.62
C ASP A 95 7.88 14.60 -3.54
N ILE A 96 8.90 13.93 -3.00
CA ILE A 96 9.94 13.25 -3.80
C ILE A 96 9.35 12.05 -4.56
N LEU A 97 8.59 11.19 -3.89
CA LEU A 97 8.06 9.95 -4.49
C LEU A 97 7.04 10.21 -5.59
N TYR A 98 6.16 11.20 -5.39
CA TYR A 98 5.10 11.56 -6.32
C TYR A 98 5.49 12.71 -7.27
N GLY A 99 6.70 13.26 -7.14
CA GLY A 99 7.19 14.35 -7.98
C GLY A 99 7.51 13.92 -9.42
N GLU A 100 7.83 14.92 -10.24
CA GLU A 100 8.16 14.75 -11.65
C GLU A 100 9.46 13.95 -11.86
N ASP A 101 10.49 14.29 -11.08
CA ASP A 101 11.84 13.78 -11.33
C ASP A 101 12.03 12.33 -10.87
N SER A 102 11.23 11.86 -9.92
CA SER A 102 11.34 10.52 -9.30
C SER A 102 12.78 10.15 -8.91
N ASP A 103 13.54 11.13 -8.42
CA ASP A 103 14.97 11.02 -8.14
C ASP A 103 15.23 10.37 -6.77
N TYR A 104 15.23 9.04 -6.75
CA TYR A 104 15.53 8.23 -5.58
C TYR A 104 16.02 6.83 -5.98
N ASP A 105 16.91 6.25 -5.16
CA ASP A 105 17.38 4.88 -5.36
C ASP A 105 16.46 3.87 -4.65
N ALA A 106 16.17 4.14 -3.38
CA ALA A 106 15.36 3.28 -2.53
C ALA A 106 14.66 4.07 -1.43
N TYR A 107 13.55 3.55 -0.91
CA TYR A 107 12.82 4.18 0.19
C TYR A 107 12.04 3.17 1.02
N THR A 108 11.76 3.52 2.28
CA THR A 108 10.85 2.76 3.14
C THR A 108 9.53 3.51 3.30
N ILE A 109 8.46 2.90 2.78
CA ILE A 109 7.09 3.38 2.99
C ILE A 109 6.20 2.22 3.42
N GLY A 110 5.15 2.54 4.18
CA GLY A 110 4.13 1.59 4.57
C GLY A 110 2.77 2.00 4.04
N TRP A 111 2.03 1.06 3.48
CA TRP A 111 0.62 1.25 3.16
C TRP A 111 -0.22 0.94 4.41
N SER A 112 -0.92 1.95 4.94
CA SER A 112 -1.86 1.73 6.04
C SER A 112 -3.08 0.93 5.57
N GLY A 113 -3.76 0.26 6.51
CA GLY A 113 -5.00 -0.40 6.15
C GLY A 113 -6.09 0.63 5.89
N ARG A 114 -6.92 0.32 4.90
CA ARG A 114 -8.18 0.98 4.61
C ARG A 114 -9.19 -0.08 4.19
N ILE A 115 -10.47 0.18 4.39
CA ILE A 115 -11.49 -0.82 4.06
C ILE A 115 -11.50 -1.17 2.56
N GLU A 116 -11.27 -0.19 1.69
CA GLU A 116 -11.17 -0.41 0.25
C GLU A 116 -9.92 -1.22 -0.17
N ARG A 117 -8.91 -1.34 0.70
CA ARG A 117 -7.67 -2.11 0.43
C ARG A 117 -7.79 -3.59 0.83
N LEU A 118 -8.97 -4.02 1.24
CA LEU A 118 -9.29 -5.44 1.41
C LEU A 118 -9.54 -6.11 0.06
N ASP A 119 -9.88 -5.31 -0.95
CA ASP A 119 -9.85 -5.72 -2.35
C ASP A 119 -8.40 -5.71 -2.89
N PRO A 120 -7.98 -6.71 -3.68
CA PRO A 120 -6.61 -6.80 -4.20
C PRO A 120 -6.25 -5.70 -5.21
N ASP A 121 -7.22 -4.93 -5.73
CA ASP A 121 -7.01 -3.91 -6.75
C ASP A 121 -5.96 -2.85 -6.36
N MET A 122 -5.91 -2.45 -5.08
CA MET A 122 -4.88 -1.51 -4.61
C MET A 122 -3.46 -2.07 -4.86
N PHE A 123 -3.25 -3.35 -4.57
CA PHE A 123 -1.91 -3.95 -4.61
C PHE A 123 -1.54 -4.43 -6.01
N ILE A 124 -2.52 -4.81 -6.83
CA ILE A 124 -2.24 -5.27 -8.18
C ILE A 124 -2.28 -4.10 -9.16
N HIS A 125 -3.32 -3.28 -9.16
CA HIS A 125 -3.43 -2.20 -10.13
C HIS A 125 -2.81 -0.90 -9.64
N SER A 126 -3.26 -0.37 -8.49
CA SER A 126 -2.92 1.01 -8.10
C SER A 126 -1.41 1.22 -7.92
N ILE A 127 -0.70 0.32 -7.23
CA ILE A 127 0.71 0.51 -6.90
C ILE A 127 1.69 -0.17 -7.87
N ASN A 128 1.22 -0.97 -8.83
CA ASN A 128 2.09 -1.76 -9.70
C ASN A 128 1.75 -1.67 -11.20
N HIS A 129 0.56 -1.20 -11.60
CA HIS A 129 0.25 -1.08 -13.03
C HIS A 129 1.05 0.06 -13.68
N SER A 130 1.47 -0.13 -14.94
CA SER A 130 2.21 0.85 -15.74
C SER A 130 1.55 2.23 -15.88
N ASP A 131 0.22 2.32 -15.89
CA ASP A 131 -0.51 3.59 -16.02
C ASP A 131 -0.37 4.46 -14.76
N ASN A 132 -0.01 3.85 -13.63
CA ASN A 132 0.31 4.56 -12.40
C ASN A 132 1.82 4.89 -12.28
N ALA A 133 2.66 4.46 -13.23
CA ALA A 133 4.10 4.74 -13.25
C ALA A 133 4.38 6.14 -13.86
N ILE A 134 3.65 7.15 -13.41
CA ILE A 134 3.70 8.55 -13.85
C ILE A 134 3.81 9.48 -12.64
N PRO A 135 4.24 10.75 -12.80
CA PRO A 135 4.15 11.76 -11.74
C PRO A 135 2.75 11.78 -11.11
N GLY A 136 2.68 11.87 -9.78
CA GLY A 136 1.43 11.75 -9.03
C GLY A 136 0.82 10.35 -8.92
N GLY A 137 1.26 9.38 -9.71
CA GLY A 137 0.75 8.00 -9.68
C GLY A 137 1.27 7.16 -8.50
N ASN A 138 0.48 6.18 -8.06
CA ASN A 138 0.77 5.35 -6.90
C ASN A 138 1.87 4.29 -7.13
N ASN A 139 2.25 4.02 -8.39
CA ASN A 139 3.36 3.15 -8.72
C ASN A 139 4.66 3.96 -8.68
N THR A 140 5.11 4.15 -7.44
CA THR A 140 6.34 4.86 -7.08
C THR A 140 7.59 4.00 -7.29
N ASN A 141 7.47 2.71 -7.62
CA ASN A 141 8.63 1.92 -8.08
C ASN A 141 8.85 2.03 -9.60
N ARG A 142 7.97 2.76 -10.31
CA ARG A 142 7.98 2.92 -11.76
C ARG A 142 8.00 1.58 -12.53
N TYR A 143 7.47 0.53 -11.90
CA TYR A 143 7.41 -0.81 -12.48
C TYR A 143 6.50 -0.81 -13.71
N ARG A 144 6.94 -1.49 -14.78
CA ARG A 144 6.19 -1.61 -16.03
C ARG A 144 6.36 -3.01 -16.59
N ASN A 145 5.27 -3.74 -16.70
CA ASN A 145 5.25 -5.06 -17.31
C ASN A 145 3.90 -5.27 -18.03
N PRO A 146 3.87 -5.39 -19.37
CA PRO A 146 2.62 -5.48 -20.12
C PRO A 146 1.85 -6.78 -19.88
N GLU A 147 2.53 -7.87 -19.50
CA GLU A 147 1.86 -9.12 -19.12
C GLU A 147 1.15 -8.97 -17.77
N PHE A 148 1.81 -8.32 -16.82
CA PHE A 148 1.22 -7.97 -15.54
C PHE A 148 0.03 -7.01 -15.70
N ASP A 149 0.18 -5.96 -16.52
CA ASP A 149 -0.87 -4.97 -16.77
C ASP A 149 -2.14 -5.64 -17.31
N ALA A 150 -2.01 -6.58 -18.25
CA ALA A 150 -3.15 -7.32 -18.79
C ALA A 150 -3.91 -8.11 -17.71
N LEU A 151 -3.21 -8.69 -16.73
CA LEU A 151 -3.84 -9.39 -15.60
C LEU A 151 -4.47 -8.40 -14.61
N ALA A 152 -3.82 -7.27 -14.36
CA ALA A 152 -4.32 -6.20 -13.52
C ALA A 152 -5.62 -5.60 -14.08
N ASP A 153 -5.73 -5.43 -15.39
CA ASP A 153 -6.95 -5.01 -16.08
C ASP A 153 -8.03 -6.09 -16.04
N ALA A 154 -7.67 -7.35 -16.33
CA ALA A 154 -8.60 -8.46 -16.34
C ALA A 154 -9.30 -8.65 -14.98
N GLN A 155 -8.57 -8.51 -13.86
CA GLN A 155 -9.18 -8.66 -12.55
C GLN A 155 -10.24 -7.59 -12.21
N ARG A 156 -10.19 -6.41 -12.86
CA ARG A 156 -11.17 -5.33 -12.64
C ARG A 156 -12.48 -5.60 -13.38
N GLN A 157 -12.42 -6.42 -14.42
CA GLN A 157 -13.56 -6.75 -15.28
C GLN A 157 -14.21 -8.09 -14.88
N GLU A 158 -13.50 -8.94 -14.14
CA GLU A 158 -13.99 -10.26 -13.72
C GLU A 158 -14.90 -10.19 -12.49
N MET A 159 -16.13 -10.67 -12.65
CA MET A 159 -17.17 -10.66 -11.61
C MET A 159 -17.31 -11.99 -10.87
N ASP A 160 -16.78 -13.10 -11.41
CA ASP A 160 -16.66 -14.36 -10.69
C ASP A 160 -15.46 -14.32 -9.75
N ILE A 161 -15.74 -14.44 -8.45
CA ILE A 161 -14.73 -14.33 -7.39
C ILE A 161 -13.61 -15.38 -7.53
N ASN A 162 -13.93 -16.61 -7.95
CA ASN A 162 -12.93 -17.68 -8.05
C ASN A 162 -12.04 -17.48 -9.28
N LEU A 163 -12.62 -17.06 -10.40
CA LEU A 163 -11.84 -16.71 -11.59
C LEU A 163 -10.95 -15.50 -11.34
N ARG A 164 -11.48 -14.44 -10.71
CA ARG A 164 -10.73 -13.25 -10.31
C ARG A 164 -9.57 -13.60 -9.39
N GLN A 165 -9.79 -14.50 -8.43
CA GLN A 165 -8.73 -14.96 -7.52
C GLN A 165 -7.58 -15.62 -8.28
N ASN A 166 -7.85 -16.46 -9.28
CA ASN A 166 -6.80 -17.09 -10.09
C ASN A 166 -6.00 -16.06 -10.89
N ILE A 167 -6.66 -15.04 -11.46
CA ILE A 167 -6.00 -13.92 -12.16
C ILE A 167 -5.06 -13.18 -11.20
N VAL A 168 -5.55 -12.87 -10.00
CA VAL A 168 -4.76 -12.18 -8.97
C VAL A 168 -3.54 -13.01 -8.55
N TYR A 169 -3.67 -14.32 -8.39
CA TYR A 169 -2.54 -15.19 -8.05
C TYR A 169 -1.47 -15.23 -9.15
N GLU A 170 -1.88 -15.22 -10.41
CA GLU A 170 -0.93 -15.15 -11.52
C GLU A 170 -0.22 -13.79 -11.56
N ALA A 171 -0.95 -12.69 -11.33
CA ALA A 171 -0.34 -11.37 -11.22
C ALA A 171 0.67 -11.29 -10.05
N GLN A 172 0.34 -11.90 -8.91
CA GLN A 172 1.25 -12.00 -7.76
C GLN A 172 2.49 -12.86 -8.05
N ARG A 173 2.37 -13.90 -8.88
CA ARG A 173 3.52 -14.70 -9.32
C ARG A 173 4.51 -13.84 -10.09
N ILE A 174 4.04 -13.04 -11.04
CA ILE A 174 4.89 -12.12 -11.81
C ILE A 174 5.58 -11.12 -10.88
N LEU A 175 4.85 -10.49 -9.96
CA LEU A 175 5.45 -9.56 -8.99
C LEU A 175 6.49 -10.22 -8.09
N ALA A 176 6.30 -11.49 -7.73
CA ALA A 176 7.27 -12.23 -6.93
C ALA A 176 8.55 -12.59 -7.70
N GLU A 177 8.49 -12.67 -9.03
CA GLU A 177 9.64 -12.90 -9.90
C GLU A 177 10.37 -11.60 -10.24
N ASP A 178 9.62 -10.53 -10.55
CA ASP A 178 10.17 -9.23 -10.96
C ASP A 178 10.64 -8.38 -9.76
N VAL A 179 10.08 -8.62 -8.57
CA VAL A 179 10.42 -7.95 -7.30
C VAL A 179 10.50 -6.42 -7.42
N PRO A 180 9.45 -5.73 -7.88
CA PRO A 180 9.47 -4.26 -7.98
C PRO A 180 9.56 -3.56 -6.62
N HIS A 181 9.22 -4.27 -5.54
CA HIS A 181 9.42 -3.83 -4.17
C HIS A 181 9.55 -5.05 -3.25
N VAL A 182 10.19 -4.84 -2.09
CA VAL A 182 10.33 -5.88 -1.06
C VAL A 182 9.37 -5.57 0.10
N THR A 183 8.40 -6.45 0.33
CA THR A 183 7.55 -6.37 1.52
C THR A 183 8.34 -6.85 2.74
N LEU A 184 8.79 -5.91 3.57
CA LEU A 184 9.62 -6.21 4.74
C LEU A 184 8.82 -6.85 5.89
N TYR A 185 7.63 -6.34 6.19
CA TYR A 185 6.81 -6.83 7.29
C TYR A 185 5.34 -6.43 7.13
N SER A 186 4.47 -7.19 7.81
CA SER A 186 3.07 -6.82 8.05
C SER A 186 2.90 -6.47 9.53
N ARG A 187 2.50 -5.22 9.82
CA ARG A 187 2.34 -4.75 11.20
C ARG A 187 1.00 -5.18 11.80
N ALA A 188 1.04 -5.68 13.03
CA ALA A 188 -0.15 -5.72 13.86
C ALA A 188 -0.44 -4.30 14.38
N ASN A 189 -1.59 -3.73 14.01
CA ASN A 189 -1.99 -2.42 14.52
C ASN A 189 -2.75 -2.61 15.84
N MET A 190 -2.14 -2.20 16.96
CA MET A 190 -2.79 -2.28 18.26
C MET A 190 -3.44 -0.95 18.60
N GLN A 191 -4.75 -0.97 18.78
CA GLN A 191 -5.52 0.19 19.23
C GLN A 191 -6.23 -0.17 20.52
N THR A 192 -6.29 0.80 21.44
CA THR A 192 -6.89 0.62 22.76
C THR A 192 -8.01 1.62 22.97
N TYR A 193 -9.05 1.20 23.68
CA TYR A 193 -10.16 2.07 24.07
C TYR A 193 -10.59 1.75 25.49
N ASN A 194 -11.24 2.72 26.14
CA ASN A 194 -11.75 2.55 27.49
C ASN A 194 -13.16 1.95 27.47
N LYS A 195 -13.25 0.62 27.65
CA LYS A 195 -14.52 -0.12 27.70
C LYS A 195 -15.45 0.25 28.86
N ASN A 196 -14.96 0.99 29.87
CA ASN A 196 -15.78 1.47 30.97
C ASN A 196 -16.44 2.83 30.65
N LEU A 197 -15.96 3.53 29.60
CA LEU A 197 -16.51 4.81 29.17
C LEU A 197 -17.38 4.66 27.92
N PHE A 198 -17.01 3.76 27.01
CA PHE A 198 -17.70 3.60 25.73
C PHE A 198 -17.95 2.12 25.41
N THR A 199 -19.12 1.85 24.81
CA THR A 199 -19.50 0.58 24.18
C THR A 199 -19.72 0.79 22.68
N ASP A 200 -20.00 -0.28 21.96
CA ASP A 200 -20.39 -0.29 20.54
C ASP A 200 -19.30 0.30 19.60
N VAL A 201 -18.04 0.12 20.02
CA VAL A 201 -16.87 0.42 19.21
C VAL A 201 -16.69 -0.68 18.18
N ILE A 202 -16.69 -0.33 16.90
CA ILE A 202 -16.56 -1.28 15.80
C ILE A 202 -15.10 -1.35 15.38
N ASN A 203 -14.60 -2.57 15.20
CA ASN A 203 -13.29 -2.83 14.64
C ASN A 203 -13.43 -3.20 13.16
N ILE A 204 -12.86 -2.39 12.27
CA ILE A 204 -12.89 -2.65 10.83
C ILE A 204 -11.54 -3.20 10.39
N PRO A 205 -11.48 -4.34 9.67
CA PRO A 205 -10.23 -4.85 9.11
C PRO A 205 -9.49 -3.76 8.31
N GLY A 206 -8.20 -3.62 8.54
CA GLY A 206 -7.38 -2.56 7.95
C GLY A 206 -7.35 -1.26 8.74
N GLU A 207 -8.51 -0.68 9.11
CA GLU A 207 -8.57 0.63 9.78
C GLU A 207 -8.52 0.58 11.32
N GLY A 208 -8.97 -0.53 11.91
CA GLY A 208 -9.05 -0.70 13.35
C GLY A 208 -10.33 -0.09 13.95
N LEU A 209 -10.25 0.37 15.20
CA LEU A 209 -11.27 1.11 15.96
C LEU A 209 -11.40 2.56 15.48
N PHE A 210 -10.32 3.16 14.96
CA PHE A 210 -10.32 4.55 14.45
C PHE A 210 -10.70 4.60 12.97
N ASN A 211 -11.90 4.11 12.68
CA ASN A 211 -12.51 4.06 11.35
C ASN A 211 -13.67 5.06 11.22
N GLU A 212 -14.21 5.22 10.02
CA GLU A 212 -15.32 6.16 9.73
C GLU A 212 -16.65 5.80 10.42
N TRP A 213 -16.86 4.54 10.84
CA TRP A 213 -18.11 4.07 11.44
C TRP A 213 -18.17 4.23 12.95
N THR A 214 -17.04 4.10 13.65
CA THR A 214 -16.99 4.18 15.11
C THR A 214 -17.66 5.44 15.69
N PRO A 215 -17.46 6.66 15.15
CA PRO A 215 -18.15 7.85 15.64
C PRO A 215 -19.68 7.78 15.59
N PHE A 216 -20.25 7.01 14.66
CA PHE A 216 -21.71 6.86 14.52
C PHE A 216 -22.29 5.82 15.48
N THR A 217 -21.51 4.78 15.82
CA THR A 217 -22.01 3.63 16.58
C THR A 217 -21.68 3.70 18.07
N VAL A 218 -20.57 4.34 18.43
CA VAL A 218 -20.12 4.42 19.82
C VAL A 218 -21.20 4.99 20.76
N ARG A 219 -21.33 4.41 21.95
CA ARG A 219 -22.28 4.88 22.98
C ARG A 219 -21.56 5.10 24.31
N PRO A 220 -21.80 6.24 24.99
CA PRO A 220 -21.24 6.48 26.31
C PRO A 220 -21.93 5.60 27.36
N LEU A 221 -21.15 5.04 28.28
CA LEU A 221 -21.63 4.27 29.43
C LEU A 221 -21.74 5.12 30.70
N THR A 222 -21.22 6.35 30.66
CA THR A 222 -21.28 7.31 31.77
C THR A 222 -21.76 8.68 31.26
N ASP A 223 -21.74 9.68 32.15
CA ASP A 223 -21.92 11.11 31.84
C ASP A 223 -20.85 11.70 30.88
N LYS A 224 -19.77 10.97 30.60
CA LYS A 224 -18.72 11.37 29.67
C LYS A 224 -19.13 11.04 28.24
N THR A 225 -19.72 12.01 27.56
CA THR A 225 -20.26 11.85 26.19
C THR A 225 -19.26 12.18 25.07
N ILE A 226 -18.13 12.82 25.39
CA ILE A 226 -17.11 13.22 24.40
C ILE A 226 -16.15 12.06 24.15
N LEU A 227 -16.17 11.50 22.94
CA LEU A 227 -15.15 10.54 22.50
C LEU A 227 -13.86 11.29 22.14
N THR A 228 -12.79 11.02 22.87
CA THR A 228 -11.44 11.53 22.55
C THR A 228 -10.62 10.45 21.83
N VAL A 229 -10.18 10.76 20.62
CA VAL A 229 -9.30 9.91 19.82
C VAL A 229 -7.89 10.50 19.83
N ALA A 230 -6.92 9.75 20.37
CA ALA A 230 -5.52 10.15 20.33
C ALA A 230 -4.92 9.80 18.96
N SER A 231 -4.20 10.75 18.35
CA SER A 231 -3.44 10.52 17.12
C SER A 231 -2.01 11.03 17.28
N ASN A 232 -1.06 10.30 16.69
CA ASN A 232 0.35 10.67 16.61
C ASN A 232 0.68 11.46 15.34
N VAL A 233 -0.34 11.80 14.53
CA VAL A 233 -0.19 12.59 13.30
C VAL A 233 -1.11 13.79 13.42
N ASN A 234 -0.60 14.98 13.10
CA ASN A 234 -1.42 16.19 13.07
C ASN A 234 -2.39 16.14 11.88
N ILE A 235 -3.48 16.91 11.98
CA ILE A 235 -4.32 17.19 10.82
C ILE A 235 -3.50 18.09 9.88
N ASP A 236 -3.21 17.57 8.69
CA ASP A 236 -2.40 18.22 7.67
C ASP A 236 -3.24 19.23 6.87
N ASP A 237 -4.40 18.81 6.36
CA ASP A 237 -5.32 19.65 5.59
C ASP A 237 -6.79 19.26 5.82
N ILE A 238 -7.69 20.20 5.56
CA ILE A 238 -9.16 20.03 5.56
C ILE A 238 -9.77 20.26 4.17
N ASN A 239 -8.94 20.58 3.18
CA ASN A 239 -9.33 20.65 1.78
C ASN A 239 -9.23 19.24 1.14
N PRO A 240 -10.34 18.73 0.56
CA PRO A 240 -10.36 17.42 -0.06
C PRO A 240 -9.51 17.32 -1.34
N LEU A 241 -8.96 18.43 -1.87
CA LEU A 241 -8.12 18.42 -3.08
C LEU A 241 -6.62 18.34 -2.77
N SER A 242 -6.20 18.59 -1.53
CA SER A 242 -4.78 18.72 -1.18
C SER A 242 -4.26 17.63 -0.24
N SER A 243 -5.14 16.85 0.39
CA SER A 243 -4.71 15.80 1.32
C SER A 243 -3.96 14.67 0.59
N LYS A 244 -2.74 14.38 1.01
CA LYS A 244 -1.90 13.29 0.43
C LYS A 244 -1.81 12.05 1.33
N SER A 245 -2.36 12.11 2.55
CA SER A 245 -2.13 11.09 3.59
C SER A 245 -3.41 10.35 3.99
N VAL A 246 -3.31 9.06 4.32
CA VAL A 246 -4.48 8.30 4.82
C VAL A 246 -5.08 8.89 6.09
N TYR A 247 -4.26 9.56 6.91
CA TYR A 247 -4.72 10.21 8.12
C TYR A 247 -5.57 11.46 7.82
N GLY A 248 -5.17 12.29 6.87
CA GLY A 248 -5.96 13.43 6.39
C GLY A 248 -7.28 12.98 5.75
N TRP A 249 -7.22 12.01 4.83
CA TRP A 249 -8.41 11.43 4.20
C TRP A 249 -9.42 10.85 5.19
N ARG A 250 -8.95 10.24 6.29
CA ARG A 250 -9.84 9.76 7.36
C ARG A 250 -10.64 10.89 8.01
N ASN A 251 -10.01 12.03 8.28
CA ASN A 251 -10.69 13.18 8.87
C ASN A 251 -11.67 13.79 7.87
N LEU A 252 -11.28 13.89 6.60
CA LEU A 252 -12.14 14.40 5.53
C LEU A 252 -13.42 13.58 5.37
N ARG A 253 -13.37 12.25 5.54
CA ARG A 253 -14.57 11.36 5.49
C ARG A 253 -15.60 11.61 6.61
N LEU A 254 -15.23 12.36 7.64
CA LEU A 254 -16.15 12.81 8.71
C LEU A 254 -16.78 14.18 8.41
N ILE A 255 -16.22 14.92 7.44
CA ILE A 255 -16.65 16.28 7.07
C ILE A 255 -17.41 16.25 5.73
N TYR A 256 -16.91 15.50 4.75
CA TYR A 256 -17.43 15.41 3.40
C TYR A 256 -18.12 14.06 3.18
N ASP A 257 -19.33 14.12 2.63
CA ASP A 257 -20.13 12.94 2.35
C ASP A 257 -19.88 12.39 0.95
N LYS A 258 -19.78 11.06 0.87
CA LYS A 258 -19.70 10.29 -0.38
C LYS A 258 -21.10 9.90 -0.83
N LEU A 259 -21.29 9.64 -2.13
CA LEU A 259 -22.53 9.02 -2.63
C LEU A 259 -22.80 7.68 -1.95
N VAL A 260 -21.75 6.86 -1.84
CA VAL A 260 -21.77 5.51 -1.26
C VAL A 260 -20.66 5.39 -0.22
N ARG A 261 -20.92 4.66 0.87
CA ARG A 261 -19.90 4.23 1.84
C ARG A 261 -19.75 2.71 1.79
N LEU A 262 -18.63 2.18 2.29
CA LEU A 262 -18.47 0.74 2.48
C LEU A 262 -18.84 0.40 3.92
N SER A 263 -19.73 -0.56 4.13
CA SER A 263 -20.07 -1.07 5.47
C SER A 263 -18.87 -1.75 6.11
N PRO A 264 -18.85 -2.01 7.43
CA PRO A 264 -17.81 -2.82 8.07
C PRO A 264 -17.56 -4.19 7.43
N GLU A 265 -18.56 -4.73 6.73
CA GLU A 265 -18.53 -5.99 5.97
C GLU A 265 -18.08 -5.81 4.51
N ILE A 266 -17.63 -4.61 4.12
CA ILE A 266 -17.13 -4.26 2.77
C ILE A 266 -18.25 -4.23 1.72
N GLU A 267 -19.50 -4.05 2.14
CA GLU A 267 -20.62 -3.92 1.22
C GLU A 267 -20.88 -2.45 0.90
N PRO A 268 -21.11 -2.07 -0.37
CA PRO A 268 -21.52 -0.71 -0.70
C PRO A 268 -22.90 -0.42 -0.09
N VAL A 269 -22.99 0.67 0.68
CA VAL A 269 -24.23 1.13 1.32
C VAL A 269 -24.59 2.56 0.90
N PRO A 270 -25.89 2.85 0.69
CA PRO A 270 -26.35 4.20 0.36
C PRO A 270 -25.93 5.22 1.42
N TRP A 271 -25.43 6.37 0.98
CA TRP A 271 -25.11 7.50 1.85
C TRP A 271 -25.75 8.78 1.31
N ALA A 272 -25.01 9.67 0.61
CA ALA A 272 -25.64 10.79 -0.07
C ALA A 272 -26.54 10.33 -1.24
N ALA A 273 -26.27 9.14 -1.80
CA ALA A 273 -27.21 8.43 -2.64
C ALA A 273 -28.33 7.78 -1.81
N GLU A 274 -29.55 7.83 -2.31
CA GLU A 274 -30.70 7.04 -1.85
C GLU A 274 -30.69 5.64 -2.47
N SER A 275 -30.40 5.55 -3.76
CA SER A 275 -30.28 4.29 -4.51
C SER A 275 -29.38 4.47 -5.73
N TRP A 276 -28.95 3.36 -6.32
CA TRP A 276 -28.28 3.34 -7.61
C TRP A 276 -28.65 2.07 -8.41
N ASP A 277 -28.62 2.19 -9.73
CA ASP A 277 -28.87 1.09 -10.66
C ASP A 277 -27.77 1.06 -11.72
N ILE A 278 -27.25 -0.13 -12.04
CA ILE A 278 -26.32 -0.31 -13.16
C ILE A 278 -27.18 -0.46 -14.43
N VAL A 279 -27.15 0.56 -15.29
CA VAL A 279 -28.04 0.65 -16.46
C VAL A 279 -27.37 0.28 -17.77
N ALA A 280 -26.03 0.29 -17.82
CA ALA A 280 -25.21 -0.21 -18.93
C ALA A 280 -23.78 -0.46 -18.46
N ASP A 281 -22.93 -1.01 -19.33
CA ASP A 281 -21.49 -1.14 -19.09
C ASP A 281 -20.91 0.24 -18.76
N ASN A 282 -20.33 0.37 -17.56
CA ASN A 282 -19.77 1.60 -17.01
C ASN A 282 -20.76 2.77 -16.82
N VAL A 283 -22.08 2.50 -16.78
CA VAL A 283 -23.10 3.54 -16.51
C VAL A 283 -23.91 3.16 -15.27
N ILE A 284 -23.82 4.02 -14.25
CA ILE A 284 -24.57 3.91 -13.01
C ILE A 284 -25.53 5.10 -12.93
N ASP A 285 -26.83 4.82 -12.82
CA ASP A 285 -27.84 5.82 -12.49
C ASP A 285 -27.93 5.94 -10.96
N VAL A 286 -27.83 7.16 -10.43
CA VAL A 286 -27.78 7.42 -8.98
C VAL A 286 -28.87 8.39 -8.59
N THR A 287 -29.77 7.95 -7.71
CA THR A 287 -30.77 8.83 -7.09
C THR A 287 -30.18 9.45 -5.84
N ILE A 288 -30.12 10.78 -5.79
CA ILE A 288 -29.60 11.53 -4.64
C ILE A 288 -30.67 11.68 -3.56
N ARG A 289 -30.28 11.49 -2.30
CA ARG A 289 -31.15 11.66 -1.13
C ARG A 289 -31.71 13.08 -1.07
N GLN A 290 -33.02 13.18 -0.89
CA GLN A 290 -33.70 14.47 -0.79
C GLN A 290 -33.47 15.18 0.55
N GLY A 291 -33.52 16.51 0.55
CA GLY A 291 -33.47 17.34 1.75
C GLY A 291 -32.07 17.58 2.33
N MET A 292 -31.01 17.20 1.61
CA MET A 292 -29.63 17.51 2.01
C MET A 292 -29.31 18.99 1.75
N THR A 293 -28.56 19.61 2.66
CA THR A 293 -28.09 20.99 2.55
C THR A 293 -26.62 21.08 2.94
N PHE A 294 -25.89 21.97 2.29
CA PHE A 294 -24.59 22.43 2.76
C PHE A 294 -24.71 23.22 4.08
N HIS A 295 -23.58 23.52 4.71
CA HIS A 295 -23.56 24.24 5.99
C HIS A 295 -24.10 25.68 5.92
N ASP A 296 -24.15 26.27 4.72
CA ASP A 296 -24.77 27.58 4.46
C ASP A 296 -26.29 27.50 4.19
N GLY A 297 -26.87 26.30 4.19
CA GLY A 297 -28.27 26.05 3.95
C GLY A 297 -28.65 25.90 2.47
N VAL A 298 -27.70 25.99 1.54
CA VAL A 298 -27.95 25.72 0.12
C VAL A 298 -28.25 24.23 -0.06
N ALA A 299 -29.28 23.90 -0.83
CA ALA A 299 -29.65 22.51 -1.10
C ALA A 299 -28.61 21.82 -1.96
N VAL A 300 -28.30 20.56 -1.66
CA VAL A 300 -27.42 19.72 -2.48
C VAL A 300 -28.18 19.21 -3.69
N THR A 301 -27.58 19.33 -4.87
CA THR A 301 -28.15 18.93 -6.15
C THR A 301 -27.25 17.95 -6.91
N ALA A 302 -27.77 17.37 -8.00
CA ALA A 302 -26.97 16.54 -8.91
C ALA A 302 -25.86 17.33 -9.62
N GLU A 303 -26.04 18.63 -9.83
CA GLU A 303 -25.00 19.49 -10.41
C GLU A 303 -23.82 19.67 -9.47
N ASP A 304 -24.03 19.67 -8.15
CA ASP A 304 -22.94 19.76 -7.17
C ASP A 304 -22.10 18.47 -7.12
N VAL A 305 -22.78 17.33 -7.26
CA VAL A 305 -22.12 16.02 -7.39
C VAL A 305 -21.29 16.00 -8.67
N LYS A 306 -21.89 16.37 -9.80
CA LYS A 306 -21.21 16.45 -11.09
C LYS A 306 -20.01 17.40 -11.04
N PHE A 307 -20.18 18.60 -10.49
CA PHE A 307 -19.11 19.57 -10.30
C PHE A 307 -17.94 18.96 -9.53
N SER A 308 -18.22 18.24 -8.45
CA SER A 308 -17.18 17.58 -7.65
C SER A 308 -16.39 16.56 -8.48
N TYR A 309 -17.07 15.71 -9.25
CA TYR A 309 -16.39 14.75 -10.14
C TYR A 309 -15.59 15.45 -11.25
N GLU A 310 -16.16 16.46 -11.89
CA GLU A 310 -15.48 17.24 -12.92
C GLU A 310 -14.24 17.96 -12.38
N LEU A 311 -14.29 18.44 -11.14
CA LEU A 311 -13.15 19.06 -10.47
C LEU A 311 -12.02 18.04 -10.29
N PHE A 312 -12.32 16.84 -9.77
CA PHE A 312 -11.32 15.78 -9.57
C PHE A 312 -10.76 15.20 -10.89
N ILE A 313 -11.56 15.17 -11.96
CA ILE A 313 -11.12 14.64 -13.26
C ILE A 313 -10.29 15.67 -14.04
N ASN A 314 -10.63 16.96 -13.97
CA ASN A 314 -10.02 17.99 -14.80
C ASN A 314 -8.84 18.74 -14.14
N GLU A 315 -8.66 18.64 -12.82
CA GLU A 315 -7.52 19.26 -12.11
C GLU A 315 -6.28 18.33 -11.98
N ASN A 316 -6.28 17.16 -12.63
CA ASN A 316 -5.09 16.29 -12.75
C ASN A 316 -4.40 16.44 -14.11
#